data_AF-A0A7X6VKH4-F1
#
_entry.id   AF-A0A7X6VKH4-F1
#
_cell.length_a   1.000
_cell.length_b   1.000
_cell.length_c   1.000
_cell.angle_alpha   90.00
_cell.angle_beta   90.00
_cell.angle_gamma   90.00
#
_symmetry.space_group_name_H-M   'P 1'
#
loop_
_entity.id
_entity.type
_entity.pdbx_description
1 polymer ?
#
loop_
_entity_poly.entity_id
_entity_poly.type
_entity_poly.pdbx_seq_one_letter_code
_entity_poly.pdbx_strand_id
1 'polypeptide(L)'
;MSDLRALLDERLKLWRWAIAATLIFLGVGLYFFQILHEDTYVRLASGNRLRLIRFPPIRGEIYDRNGAPVAANVTTFDILGYPLDI
;
A
#
# COMPACT_ATOMS: atom_id res chain seq x y z
N MET A 1 -55.84 -18.13 -7.21
CA MET A 1 -54.59 -17.74 -7.92
C MET A 1 -54.08 -16.34 -7.53
N SER A 2 -54.93 -15.42 -7.07
CA SER A 2 -54.58 -14.07 -6.57
C SER A 2 -53.82 -14.09 -5.23
N ASP A 3 -54.25 -14.92 -4.29
CA ASP A 3 -53.76 -14.84 -2.89
C ASP A 3 -52.31 -15.32 -2.76
N LEU A 4 -51.91 -16.28 -3.61
CA LEU A 4 -50.52 -16.73 -3.70
C LEU A 4 -49.57 -15.60 -4.14
N ARG A 5 -50.04 -14.72 -5.04
CA ARG A 5 -49.25 -13.57 -5.54
C ARG A 5 -49.09 -12.51 -4.45
N ALA A 6 -50.15 -12.21 -3.70
CA ALA A 6 -50.11 -11.26 -2.60
C ALA A 6 -49.12 -11.69 -1.50
N LEU A 7 -49.10 -13.00 -1.15
CA LEU A 7 -48.14 -13.55 -0.20
C LEU A 7 -46.69 -13.50 -0.73
N LEU A 8 -46.48 -13.72 -2.03
CA LEU A 8 -45.17 -13.58 -2.67
C LEU A 8 -44.67 -12.12 -2.66
N ASP A 9 -45.55 -11.16 -2.94
CA ASP A 9 -45.23 -9.73 -2.98
C ASP A 9 -44.85 -9.18 -1.59
N GLU A 10 -45.52 -9.63 -0.51
CA GLU A 10 -45.14 -9.27 0.86
C GLU A 10 -43.74 -9.77 1.22
N ARG A 11 -43.42 -11.02 0.90
CA ARG A 11 -42.09 -11.60 1.17
C ARG A 11 -41.03 -10.86 0.37
N LEU A 12 -41.29 -10.54 -0.89
CA LEU A 12 -40.37 -9.80 -1.74
C LEU A 12 -40.11 -8.38 -1.20
N LYS A 13 -41.14 -7.70 -0.68
CA LYS A 13 -41.02 -6.39 -0.06
C LYS A 13 -40.12 -6.44 1.17
N LEU A 14 -40.26 -7.46 2.01
CA LEU A 14 -39.42 -7.67 3.19
C LEU A 14 -37.94 -7.91 2.80
N TRP A 15 -37.69 -8.78 1.82
CA TRP A 15 -36.34 -9.02 1.30
C TRP A 15 -35.72 -7.76 0.69
N ARG A 16 -36.51 -6.96 -0.03
CA ARG A 16 -36.04 -5.69 -0.60
C ARG A 16 -35.58 -4.71 0.49
N TRP A 17 -36.34 -4.60 1.58
CA TRP A 17 -35.95 -3.77 2.73
C TRP A 17 -34.71 -4.32 3.45
N ALA A 18 -34.60 -5.64 3.60
CA ALA A 18 -33.42 -6.27 4.20
C ALA A 18 -32.14 -6.02 3.39
N ILE A 19 -32.22 -6.12 2.05
CA ILE A 19 -31.11 -5.82 1.14
C ILE A 19 -30.75 -4.34 1.22
N ALA A 20 -31.73 -3.44 1.17
CA ALA A 20 -31.50 -2.00 1.27
C ALA A 20 -30.83 -1.63 2.60
N ALA A 21 -31.28 -2.19 3.72
CA ALA A 21 -30.68 -1.97 5.03
C ALA A 21 -29.22 -2.46 5.08
N THR A 22 -28.95 -3.63 4.52
CA THR A 22 -27.58 -4.19 4.43
C THR A 22 -26.67 -3.28 3.60
N LEU A 23 -27.14 -2.78 2.46
CA LEU A 23 -26.37 -1.87 1.61
C LEU A 23 -26.08 -0.54 2.31
N ILE A 24 -27.05 0.00 3.05
CA ILE A 24 -26.85 1.22 3.85
C ILE A 24 -25.81 0.97 4.94
N PHE A 25 -25.88 -0.16 5.65
CA PHE A 25 -24.91 -0.54 6.68
C PHE A 25 -23.49 -0.63 6.12
N LEU A 26 -23.31 -1.30 4.98
CA LEU A 26 -22.02 -1.38 4.29
C LEU A 26 -21.53 0.00 3.84
N GLY A 27 -22.42 0.86 3.34
CA GLY A 27 -22.10 2.23 2.94
C GLY A 27 -21.60 3.08 4.11
N VAL A 28 -22.24 2.98 5.28
CA VAL A 28 -21.78 3.65 6.52
C VAL A 28 -20.41 3.13 6.96
N GLY A 29 -20.20 1.82 6.90
CA GLY A 29 -18.89 1.22 7.18
C GLY A 29 -17.79 1.77 6.27
N LEU A 30 -18.06 1.83 4.95
CA LEU A 30 -17.13 2.41 3.97
C LEU A 30 -16.84 3.88 4.27
N TYR A 31 -17.85 4.68 4.56
CA TYR A 31 -17.68 6.09 4.93
C TYR A 31 -16.77 6.25 6.15
N PHE A 32 -17.00 5.45 7.20
CA PHE A 32 -16.20 5.49 8.43
C PHE A 32 -14.72 5.17 8.20
N PHE A 33 -14.42 4.13 7.40
CA PHE A 33 -13.04 3.73 7.13
C PHE A 33 -12.34 4.66 6.13
N GLN A 34 -13.06 5.15 5.12
CA GLN A 34 -12.45 5.95 4.06
C GLN A 34 -12.27 7.42 4.45
N ILE A 35 -13.22 8.01 5.18
CA ILE A 35 -13.24 9.46 5.44
C ILE A 35 -12.81 9.77 6.87
N LEU A 36 -13.32 9.01 7.85
CA LEU A 36 -12.97 9.27 9.26
C LEU A 36 -11.57 8.76 9.62
N HIS A 37 -11.09 7.73 8.94
CA HIS A 37 -9.78 7.11 9.17
C HIS A 37 -8.81 7.26 7.99
N GLU A 38 -9.09 8.17 7.05
CA GLU A 38 -8.26 8.36 5.84
C GLU A 38 -6.78 8.50 6.20
N ASP A 39 -6.52 9.35 7.19
CA ASP A 39 -5.20 9.79 7.59
C ASP A 39 -4.32 8.65 8.11
N THR A 40 -4.93 7.67 8.78
CA THR A 40 -4.21 6.52 9.36
C THR A 40 -3.87 5.50 8.29
N TYR A 41 -4.83 5.18 7.42
CA TYR A 41 -4.64 4.19 6.37
C TYR A 41 -3.78 4.72 5.21
N VAL A 42 -3.88 6.02 4.88
CA VAL A 42 -3.02 6.69 3.91
C VAL A 42 -1.56 6.72 4.40
N ARG A 43 -1.33 6.97 5.70
CA ARG A 43 0.01 6.89 6.31
C ARG A 43 0.60 5.47 6.27
N LEU A 44 -0.20 4.46 6.56
CA LEU A 44 0.24 3.06 6.46
C LEU A 44 0.58 2.67 5.02
N ALA A 45 -0.25 3.09 4.06
CA ALA A 45 -0.03 2.82 2.65
C ALA A 45 1.20 3.55 2.10
N SER A 46 1.44 4.80 2.52
CA SER A 46 2.61 5.57 2.09
C SER A 46 3.92 5.03 2.69
N GLY A 47 3.88 4.54 3.93
CA GLY A 47 5.02 3.86 4.56
C GLY A 47 5.41 2.54 3.89
N ASN A 48 4.44 1.85 3.27
CA ASN A 48 4.67 0.60 2.53
C ASN A 48 5.07 0.81 1.06
N ARG A 49 5.47 2.03 0.67
CA ARG A 49 5.89 2.31 -0.71
C ARG A 49 7.16 1.53 -1.04
N LEU A 50 7.13 0.85 -2.19
CA LEU A 50 8.24 0.04 -2.68
C LEU A 50 9.50 0.92 -2.85
N ARG A 51 10.51 0.68 -2.01
CA ARG A 51 11.80 1.40 -2.09
C ARG A 51 12.74 0.65 -3.02
N LEU A 52 12.89 1.18 -4.24
CA LEU A 52 13.89 0.68 -5.19
C LEU A 52 15.29 1.07 -4.70
N ILE A 53 16.01 0.13 -4.10
CA ILE A 53 17.43 0.28 -3.78
C ILE A 53 18.21 -0.16 -5.01
N ARG A 54 18.88 0.78 -5.69
CA ARG A 54 19.77 0.45 -6.80
C ARG A 54 21.13 0.06 -6.22
N PHE A 55 21.55 -1.17 -6.48
CA PHE A 55 22.92 -1.60 -6.22
C PHE A 55 23.77 -1.24 -7.44
N PRO A 56 24.72 -0.30 -7.34
CA PRO A 56 25.61 -0.03 -8.45
C PRO A 56 26.48 -1.27 -8.73
N PRO A 57 26.71 -1.63 -10.00
CA PRO A 57 27.63 -2.71 -10.32
C PRO A 57 29.06 -2.32 -9.93
N ILE A 58 29.85 -3.30 -9.49
CA ILE A 58 31.27 -3.13 -9.21
C ILE A 58 31.99 -2.82 -10.53
N ARG A 59 32.85 -1.79 -10.56
CA ARG A 59 33.65 -1.47 -11.76
C ARG A 59 34.73 -2.53 -11.97
N GLY A 60 35.13 -2.78 -13.21
CA GLY A 60 36.29 -3.64 -13.47
C GLY A 60 37.59 -3.01 -12.95
N GLU A 61 38.54 -3.84 -12.51
CA GLU A 61 39.89 -3.39 -12.18
C GLU A 61 40.68 -3.13 -13.47
N ILE A 62 41.48 -2.07 -13.48
CA ILE A 62 42.31 -1.67 -14.62
C ILE A 62 43.76 -2.01 -14.29
N TYR A 63 44.42 -2.77 -15.17
CA TYR A 63 45.82 -3.15 -15.04
C TYR A 63 46.67 -2.51 -16.15
N ASP A 64 47.92 -2.19 -15.83
CA ASP A 64 48.94 -1.87 -16.84
C ASP A 64 49.43 -3.15 -17.54
N ARG A 65 50.17 -3.00 -18.64
CA ARG A 65 50.77 -4.08 -19.44
C ARG A 65 51.62 -5.08 -18.64
N ASN A 66 52.13 -4.65 -17.49
CA ASN A 66 52.95 -5.47 -16.59
C ASN A 66 52.11 -6.16 -15.49
N GLY A 67 50.78 -6.08 -15.55
CA GLY A 67 49.87 -6.68 -14.56
C GLY A 67 49.72 -5.88 -13.27
N ALA A 68 50.29 -4.68 -13.19
CA ALA A 68 50.13 -3.81 -12.02
C ALA A 68 48.76 -3.11 -12.02
N PRO A 69 47.97 -3.17 -10.93
CA PRO A 69 46.68 -2.51 -10.86
C PRO A 69 46.85 -0.98 -10.83
N VAL A 70 46.24 -0.29 -11.80
CA VAL A 70 46.21 1.18 -11.92
C VAL A 70 44.94 1.76 -11.29
N ALA A 71 43.82 1.03 -11.36
CA ALA A 71 42.59 1.39 -10.68
C ALA A 71 41.88 0.13 -10.15
N ALA A 72 41.56 0.13 -8.86
CA ALA A 72 40.84 -0.96 -8.19
C ALA A 72 39.70 -0.39 -7.33
N ASN A 73 38.70 -1.22 -7.03
CA ASN A 73 37.64 -0.83 -6.09
C ASN A 73 38.14 -1.04 -4.66
N VAL A 74 37.95 -0.04 -3.81
CA VAL A 74 38.29 -0.13 -2.38
C VAL A 74 37.04 0.20 -1.58
N THR A 75 36.76 -0.58 -0.54
CA THR A 75 35.67 -0.30 0.39
C THR A 75 36.08 0.80 1.35
N THR A 76 35.29 1.87 1.41
CA THR A 76 35.51 3.01 2.32
C THR A 76 34.41 3.06 3.37
N PHE A 77 34.78 3.45 4.59
CA PHE A 77 33.84 3.67 5.69
C PHE A 77 33.68 5.18 5.90
N ASP A 78 32.44 5.66 5.83
CA ASP A 78 32.10 7.06 6.11
C ASP A 78 31.40 7.16 7.48
N ILE A 79 31.77 8.18 8.26
CA ILE A 79 31.12 8.52 9.52
C ILE A 79 30.09 9.61 9.22
N LEU A 80 28.80 9.28 9.32
CA LEU A 80 27.69 10.20 9.13
C LEU A 80 27.16 10.66 10.50
N GLY A 81 27.24 11.96 10.78
CA GLY A 81 26.62 12.61 11.94
C GLY A 81 25.48 13.51 11.48
N TYR A 82 24.29 13.32 12.04
CA TYR A 82 23.17 14.22 11.83
C TYR A 82 23.13 15.24 12.97
N PRO A 83 23.06 16.55 12.69
CA PRO A 83 22.79 17.53 13.74
C PRO A 83 21.41 17.23 14.35
N LEU A 84 21.34 17.28 15.67
CA LEU A 84 20.05 17.31 16.36
C LEU A 84 19.45 18.69 16.13
N ASP A 85 18.36 18.77 15.38
CA ASP A 85 17.50 19.95 15.36
C ASP A 85 16.94 20.14 16.77
N ILE A 86 17.36 21.23 17.43
CA ILE A 86 16.85 21.74 18.71
C ILE A 86 15.85 22.87 18.46
#